data_AF-A7RN73-F1
#
_entry.id   AF-A7RN73-F1
#
_cell.length_a   1.000
_cell.length_b   1.000
_cell.length_c   1.000
_cell.angle_alpha   90.00
_cell.angle_beta   90.00
_cell.angle_gamma   90.00
#
_symmetry.space_group_name_H-M   'P 1'
#
loop_
_entity.id
_entity.type
_entity.pdbx_description
1 polymer ?
#
loop_
_entity_poly.entity_id
_entity_poly.type
_entity_poly.pdbx_seq_one_letter_code
_entity_poly.pdbx_strand_id
1 'polypeptide(L)'
;MGQINGILPRKHGAKFPQSFTDLDNLPPELAMAVLSNLNATDLCLAACVWDHLANNNLLWMSLCRTTWKHVSAYKTMVKKKMTYKSLYLLLDDGTCLFNIYPKEGILFLVRHHVLEDNIKDLTLFIHGGTTLNPKAIRNYLEERRDILVELVNIQRYHGMFLPAALRKLFHMIEPPEQRGEYLDSLLELFTRRFLQCNPDCQLSQDTLIILCHSLILLSVDLSSPKVKTKMTKREFIKNLRGVTQECSVEYIGDMYDDIYLSGHIAVPKGKCSKPPAFPFERPYGKIFLAA
;
A
#
# COMPACT_ATOMS: atom_id res chain seq x y z
N MET A 1 57.41 33.53 4.76
CA MET A 1 56.76 32.20 4.70
C MET A 1 55.71 32.12 5.79
N GLY A 2 54.45 31.85 5.42
CA GLY A 2 53.42 31.20 6.24
C GLY A 2 52.75 31.98 7.37
N GLN A 3 51.68 32.73 7.06
CA GLN A 3 50.65 33.19 8.01
C GLN A 3 49.80 32.01 8.51
N ILE A 4 49.56 31.88 9.82
CA ILE A 4 48.23 31.60 10.43
C ILE A 4 48.22 32.16 11.87
N ASN A 5 47.90 33.44 12.02
CA ASN A 5 47.46 34.02 13.28
C ASN A 5 45.96 34.24 13.19
N GLY A 6 45.19 33.70 14.14
CA GLY A 6 43.76 33.97 14.22
C GLY A 6 42.98 33.06 15.16
N ILE A 7 43.42 32.91 16.41
CA ILE A 7 42.51 32.48 17.48
C ILE A 7 41.53 33.63 17.68
N LEU A 8 40.35 33.54 17.07
CA LEU A 8 39.25 34.47 17.35
C LEU A 8 38.71 34.19 18.77
N PRO A 9 38.68 35.18 19.67
CA PRO A 9 38.04 35.00 20.97
C PRO A 9 36.54 34.79 20.76
N ARG A 10 35.98 33.76 21.42
CA ARG A 10 34.54 33.51 21.49
C ARG A 10 33.85 34.77 22.03
N LYS A 11 33.22 35.54 21.13
CA LYS A 11 32.34 36.65 21.48
C LYS A 11 31.22 36.13 22.38
N HIS A 12 31.29 36.47 23.67
CA HIS A 12 30.11 36.50 24.53
C HIS A 12 29.24 37.68 24.08
N GLY A 13 28.02 37.41 23.61
CA GLY A 13 27.05 38.47 23.35
C GLY A 13 26.08 38.21 22.21
N ALA A 14 25.14 37.30 22.41
CA ALA A 14 23.76 37.41 21.92
C ALA A 14 22.87 36.57 22.85
N LYS A 15 22.11 37.21 23.74
CA LYS A 15 21.02 36.55 24.46
C LYS A 15 19.94 36.24 23.41
N PHE A 16 19.97 35.03 22.87
CA PHE A 16 18.80 34.48 22.19
C PHE A 16 17.73 34.25 23.27
N PRO A 17 16.58 34.94 23.24
CA PRO A 17 15.47 34.53 24.07
C PRO A 17 14.91 33.23 23.49
N GLN A 18 14.74 32.25 24.38
CA GLN A 18 14.23 30.89 24.16
C GLN A 18 15.28 29.88 23.69
N SER A 19 16.16 29.44 24.61
CA SER A 19 16.58 28.04 24.57
C SER A 19 15.31 27.20 24.69
N PHE A 20 15.10 26.26 23.77
CA PHE A 20 14.03 25.27 23.94
C PHE A 20 14.16 24.64 25.33
N THR A 21 13.06 24.63 26.07
CA THR A 21 13.01 23.98 27.38
C THR A 21 13.39 22.52 27.20
N ASP A 22 14.33 22.03 28.02
CA ASP A 22 14.71 20.63 28.03
C ASP A 22 13.47 19.75 28.23
N LEU A 23 13.36 18.65 27.47
CA LEU A 23 12.19 17.77 27.54
C LEU A 23 12.02 17.16 28.94
N ASP A 24 13.11 16.98 29.68
CA ASP A 24 13.08 16.49 31.07
C ASP A 24 12.37 17.46 32.03
N ASN A 25 12.28 18.74 31.66
CA ASN A 25 11.58 19.76 32.44
C ASN A 25 10.10 19.90 32.07
N LEU A 26 9.63 19.15 31.06
CA LEU A 26 8.23 19.13 30.65
C LEU A 26 7.46 18.00 31.35
N PRO A 27 6.14 18.15 31.53
CA PRO A 27 5.26 17.02 31.83
C PRO A 27 5.52 15.84 30.87
N PRO A 28 5.58 14.59 31.36
CA PRO A 28 5.89 13.42 30.54
C PRO A 28 4.99 13.28 29.32
N GLU A 29 3.72 13.68 29.42
CA GLU A 29 2.74 13.63 28.34
C GLU A 29 3.13 14.55 27.17
N LEU A 30 3.67 15.74 27.48
CA LEU A 30 4.12 16.70 26.48
C LEU A 30 5.44 16.27 25.85
N ALA A 31 6.38 15.77 26.64
CA ALA A 31 7.63 15.21 26.12
C ALA A 31 7.36 14.03 25.16
N MET A 32 6.45 13.13 25.54
CA MET A 32 6.01 12.01 24.70
C MET A 32 5.29 12.48 23.44
N ALA A 33 4.44 13.50 23.53
CA ALA A 33 3.77 14.08 22.36
C ALA A 33 4.79 14.63 21.35
N VAL A 34 5.82 15.34 21.81
CA VAL A 34 6.91 15.83 20.95
C VAL A 34 7.63 14.65 20.28
N LEU A 35 8.11 13.69 21.07
CA LEU A 35 8.88 12.54 20.56
C LEU A 35 8.06 11.62 19.65
N SER A 36 6.73 11.56 19.81
CA SER A 36 5.86 10.73 18.95
C SER A 36 5.83 11.16 17.48
N ASN A 37 6.28 12.37 17.16
CA ASN A 37 6.39 12.86 15.78
C ASN A 37 7.72 12.49 15.11
N LEU A 38 8.66 11.89 15.84
CA LEU A 38 9.96 11.51 15.33
C LEU A 38 9.91 10.12 14.67
N ASN A 39 10.71 9.94 13.61
CA ASN A 39 10.94 8.62 13.03
C ASN A 39 11.93 7.82 13.89
N ALA A 40 12.17 6.54 13.54
CA ALA A 40 13.05 5.67 14.31
C ALA A 40 14.49 6.20 14.44
N THR A 41 15.04 6.79 13.36
CA THR A 41 16.40 7.33 13.35
C THR A 41 16.51 8.52 14.30
N ASP A 42 15.56 9.44 14.22
CA ASP A 42 15.50 10.63 15.08
C ASP A 42 15.26 10.24 16.54
N LEU A 43 14.46 9.20 16.82
CA LEU A 43 14.30 8.64 18.17
C LEU A 43 15.61 8.03 18.70
N CYS A 44 16.37 7.32 17.86
CA CYS A 44 17.67 6.79 18.25
C CYS A 44 18.68 7.91 18.58
N LEU A 45 18.66 9.03 17.83
CA LEU A 45 19.47 10.21 18.13
C LEU A 45 18.99 10.92 19.40
N ALA A 46 17.67 11.07 19.57
CA ALA A 46 17.06 11.65 20.76
C ALA A 46 17.44 10.85 22.02
N ALA A 47 17.56 9.52 21.93
CA ALA A 47 17.98 8.68 23.05
C ALA A 47 19.41 8.97 23.54
N CYS A 48 20.29 9.57 22.72
CA CYS A 48 21.61 10.00 23.16
C CYS A 48 21.56 11.15 24.18
N VAL A 49 20.44 11.88 24.24
CA VAL A 49 20.21 13.01 25.16
C VAL A 49 19.12 12.66 26.19
N TRP A 50 18.01 12.09 25.73
CA TRP A 50 16.82 11.76 26.51
C TRP A 50 16.56 10.25 26.52
N ASP A 51 17.50 9.45 27.03
CA ASP A 51 17.46 7.98 26.95
C ASP A 51 16.14 7.38 27.45
N HIS A 52 15.70 7.78 28.65
CA HIS A 52 14.50 7.25 29.30
C HIS A 52 13.19 7.65 28.60
N LEU A 53 13.17 8.79 27.90
CA LEU A 53 12.00 9.26 27.15
C LEU A 53 11.96 8.65 25.75
N ALA A 54 13.08 8.67 25.02
CA ALA A 54 13.15 8.22 23.64
C ALA A 54 13.15 6.68 23.51
N ASN A 55 13.60 5.93 24.53
CA ASN A 55 13.46 4.47 24.57
C ASN A 55 12.12 4.00 25.15
N ASN A 56 11.15 4.89 25.34
CA ASN A 56 9.85 4.54 25.88
C ASN A 56 9.13 3.49 25.00
N ASN A 57 8.72 2.40 25.63
CA ASN A 57 8.13 1.25 24.95
C ASN A 57 6.81 1.58 24.21
N LEU A 58 6.05 2.57 24.67
CA LEU A 58 4.82 3.02 24.02
C LEU A 58 5.09 3.78 22.71
N LEU A 59 6.16 4.60 22.66
CA LEU A 59 6.58 5.28 21.43
C LEU A 59 6.91 4.25 20.36
N TRP A 60 7.80 3.32 20.69
CA TRP A 60 8.21 2.27 19.77
C TRP A 60 7.06 1.32 19.39
N MET A 61 6.13 1.05 20.32
CA MET A 61 4.92 0.28 19.99
C MET A 61 4.05 1.01 18.96
N SER A 62 3.82 2.30 19.17
CA SER A 62 3.04 3.13 18.24
C SER A 62 3.69 3.15 16.86
N LEU A 63 5.01 3.36 16.82
CA LEU A 63 5.79 3.36 15.59
C LEU A 63 5.72 2.01 14.86
N CYS A 64 5.95 0.90 15.57
CA CYS A 64 5.80 -0.45 15.02
C CYS A 64 4.41 -0.66 14.40
N ARG A 65 3.33 -0.37 15.13
CA ARG A 65 1.96 -0.64 14.70
C ARG A 65 1.51 0.27 13.55
N THR A 66 2.10 1.45 13.44
CA THR A 66 1.84 2.37 12.34
C THR A 66 2.53 1.90 11.05
N THR A 67 3.78 1.42 11.17
CA THR A 67 4.57 0.94 10.02
C THR A 67 4.20 -0.47 9.56
N TRP A 68 4.00 -1.40 10.51
CA TRP A 68 3.58 -2.78 10.28
C TRP A 68 2.32 -3.06 11.10
N LYS A 69 1.16 -2.95 10.45
CA LYS A 69 -0.14 -3.13 11.12
C LYS A 69 -0.33 -4.53 11.71
N HIS A 70 0.21 -5.54 11.04
CA HIS A 70 0.06 -6.94 11.41
C HIS A 70 1.40 -7.65 11.49
N VAL A 71 1.72 -8.18 12.67
CA VAL A 71 2.93 -8.96 12.96
C VAL A 71 2.58 -9.99 14.04
N SER A 72 2.96 -11.26 13.87
CA SER A 72 2.66 -12.33 14.83
C SER A 72 3.28 -12.06 16.21
N ALA A 73 4.49 -11.47 16.24
CA ALA A 73 5.18 -11.11 17.47
C ALA A 73 4.37 -10.23 18.42
N TYR A 74 3.47 -9.36 17.93
CA TYR A 74 2.64 -8.51 18.80
C TYR A 74 1.84 -9.29 19.85
N LYS A 75 1.49 -10.56 19.57
CA LYS A 75 0.78 -11.45 20.50
C LYS A 75 1.72 -12.11 21.52
N THR A 76 3.00 -12.21 21.21
CA THR A 76 4.00 -12.98 21.98
C THR A 76 5.04 -12.12 22.68
N MET A 77 5.04 -10.80 22.46
CA MET A 77 5.97 -9.83 23.07
C MET A 77 6.11 -9.98 24.58
N VAL A 78 4.97 -10.05 25.30
CA VAL A 78 4.96 -10.14 26.77
C VAL A 78 5.63 -11.41 27.26
N LYS A 79 5.44 -12.54 26.55
CA LYS A 79 6.02 -13.83 26.91
C LYS A 79 7.53 -13.87 26.68
N LYS A 80 8.02 -13.17 25.65
CA LYS A 80 9.43 -13.17 25.22
C LYS A 80 10.29 -12.09 25.89
N LYS A 81 9.71 -11.21 26.72
CA LYS A 81 10.41 -10.07 27.34
C LYS A 81 11.17 -9.20 26.32
N MET A 82 10.67 -9.10 25.09
CA MET A 82 11.26 -8.30 24.01
C MET A 82 10.72 -6.87 24.09
N THR A 83 11.57 -5.87 23.84
CA THR A 83 11.15 -4.45 23.78
C THR A 83 10.61 -4.12 22.38
N TYR A 84 9.70 -3.15 22.27
CA TYR A 84 9.24 -2.70 20.96
C TYR A 84 10.34 -2.04 20.13
N LYS A 85 11.36 -1.43 20.77
CA LYS A 85 12.55 -0.94 20.06
C LYS A 85 13.30 -2.08 19.36
N SER A 86 13.60 -3.16 20.09
CA SER A 86 14.25 -4.33 19.49
C SER A 86 13.40 -4.99 18.39
N LEU A 87 12.08 -5.06 18.58
CA LEU A 87 11.17 -5.57 17.54
C LEU A 87 11.18 -4.68 16.30
N TYR A 88 11.16 -3.35 16.48
CA TYR A 88 11.20 -2.40 15.39
C TYR A 88 12.44 -2.60 14.52
N LEU A 89 13.63 -2.69 15.15
CA LEU A 89 14.89 -2.89 14.42
C LEU A 89 14.89 -4.20 13.63
N LEU A 90 14.40 -5.30 14.22
CA LEU A 90 14.27 -6.57 13.50
C LEU A 90 13.27 -6.50 12.34
N LEU A 91 12.17 -5.77 12.50
CA LEU A 91 11.18 -5.57 11.43
C LEU A 91 11.76 -4.70 10.31
N ASP A 92 12.54 -3.68 10.65
CA ASP A 92 13.20 -2.79 9.70
C ASP A 92 14.25 -3.53 8.89
N ASP A 93 15.12 -4.31 9.55
CA ASP A 93 16.12 -5.17 8.90
C ASP A 93 15.45 -6.20 7.98
N GLY A 94 14.41 -6.89 8.49
CA GLY A 94 13.66 -7.87 7.70
C GLY A 94 12.92 -7.27 6.52
N THR A 95 12.43 -6.04 6.64
CA THR A 95 11.76 -5.31 5.54
C THR A 95 12.78 -4.84 4.51
N CYS A 96 13.93 -4.30 4.94
CA CYS A 96 15.03 -3.97 4.05
C CYS A 96 15.49 -5.19 3.26
N LEU A 97 15.66 -6.33 3.94
CA LEU A 97 16.03 -7.59 3.29
C LEU A 97 14.94 -8.06 2.34
N PHE A 98 13.66 -8.02 2.72
CA PHE A 98 12.54 -8.40 1.86
C PHE A 98 12.50 -7.57 0.57
N ASN A 99 12.75 -6.26 0.67
CA ASN A 99 12.70 -5.35 -0.46
C ASN A 99 13.76 -5.64 -1.53
N ILE A 100 14.84 -6.34 -1.18
CA ILE A 100 15.90 -6.77 -2.09
C ILE A 100 15.74 -8.26 -2.44
N TYR A 101 15.53 -9.10 -1.43
CA TYR A 101 15.46 -10.56 -1.46
C TYR A 101 14.22 -11.04 -0.67
N PRO A 102 13.04 -11.15 -1.33
CA PRO A 102 11.77 -11.35 -0.62
C PRO A 102 11.69 -12.63 0.21
N LYS A 103 12.20 -13.75 -0.32
CA LYS A 103 12.21 -15.05 0.36
C LYS A 103 13.07 -15.00 1.62
N GLU A 104 14.26 -14.44 1.50
CA GLU A 104 15.25 -14.29 2.55
C GLU A 104 14.75 -13.34 3.65
N GLY A 105 14.05 -12.27 3.27
CA GLY A 105 13.41 -11.33 4.20
C GLY A 105 12.35 -12.00 5.07
N ILE A 106 11.43 -12.78 4.47
CA ILE A 106 10.45 -13.55 5.25
C ILE A 106 11.14 -14.60 6.12
N LEU A 107 12.13 -15.33 5.59
CA LEU A 107 12.86 -16.33 6.36
C LEU A 107 13.59 -15.71 7.56
N PHE A 108 14.17 -14.53 7.40
CA PHE A 108 14.79 -13.77 8.49
C PHE A 108 13.76 -13.45 9.59
N LEU A 109 12.60 -12.89 9.22
CA LEU A 109 11.54 -12.56 10.16
C LEU A 109 11.01 -13.81 10.91
N VAL A 110 10.90 -14.94 10.22
CA VAL A 110 10.50 -16.22 10.82
C VAL A 110 11.56 -16.75 11.79
N ARG A 111 12.84 -16.73 11.40
CA ARG A 111 13.97 -17.17 12.24
C ARG A 111 14.11 -16.36 13.52
N HIS A 112 13.89 -15.06 13.46
CA HIS A 112 13.88 -14.18 14.63
C HIS A 112 12.56 -14.23 15.41
N HIS A 113 11.63 -15.11 15.01
CA HIS A 113 10.31 -15.29 15.61
C HIS A 113 9.49 -13.99 15.68
N VAL A 114 9.70 -13.11 14.70
CA VAL A 114 8.93 -11.88 14.48
C VAL A 114 7.62 -12.21 13.77
N LEU A 115 7.68 -13.11 12.80
CA LEU A 115 6.56 -13.56 11.99
C LEU A 115 6.43 -15.09 12.08
N GLU A 116 5.21 -15.60 12.06
CA GLU A 116 4.98 -17.05 11.95
C GLU A 116 4.92 -17.47 10.48
N ASP A 117 5.45 -18.65 10.16
CA ASP A 117 5.41 -19.22 8.82
C ASP A 117 4.05 -19.90 8.56
N ASN A 118 2.99 -19.09 8.57
CA ASN A 118 1.64 -19.53 8.23
C ASN A 118 1.03 -18.56 7.21
N ILE A 119 0.21 -19.09 6.29
CA ILE A 119 -0.32 -18.33 5.15
C ILE A 119 -1.03 -17.05 5.64
N LYS A 120 -1.84 -17.14 6.70
CA LYS A 120 -2.64 -16.02 7.20
C LYS A 120 -1.78 -14.88 7.73
N ASP A 121 -0.78 -15.17 8.56
CA ASP A 121 0.09 -14.16 9.14
C ASP A 121 1.01 -13.55 8.08
N LEU A 122 1.52 -14.35 7.15
CA LEU A 122 2.29 -13.85 6.00
C LEU A 122 1.43 -12.91 5.12
N THR A 123 0.20 -13.31 4.81
CA THR A 123 -0.75 -12.48 4.04
C THR A 123 -1.07 -11.18 4.77
N LEU A 124 -1.35 -11.23 6.07
CA LEU A 124 -1.64 -10.03 6.86
C LEU A 124 -0.44 -9.10 6.97
N PHE A 125 0.77 -9.65 7.10
CA PHE A 125 2.01 -8.87 7.10
C PHE A 125 2.20 -8.12 5.78
N ILE A 126 2.08 -8.83 4.64
CA ILE A 126 2.18 -8.22 3.30
C ILE A 126 1.09 -7.17 3.08
N HIS A 127 -0.14 -7.45 3.49
CA HIS A 127 -1.26 -6.51 3.34
C HIS A 127 -1.10 -5.25 4.23
N GLY A 128 -0.50 -5.42 5.41
CA GLY A 128 -0.38 -4.36 6.43
C GLY A 128 0.93 -3.56 6.39
N GLY A 129 1.93 -3.99 5.61
CA GLY A 129 3.25 -3.36 5.54
C GLY A 129 3.30 -2.18 4.58
N THR A 130 3.41 -0.96 5.09
CA THR A 130 3.47 0.25 4.25
C THR A 130 4.85 0.49 3.62
N THR A 131 5.89 -0.12 4.20
CA THR A 131 7.31 0.04 3.80
C THR A 131 7.79 -1.03 2.81
N LEU A 132 6.94 -2.01 2.49
CA LEU A 132 7.26 -3.08 1.56
C LEU A 132 7.19 -2.57 0.12
N ASN A 133 8.23 -2.89 -0.66
CA ASN A 133 8.33 -2.53 -2.06
C ASN A 133 7.28 -3.33 -2.88
N PRO A 134 6.37 -2.67 -3.62
CA PRO A 134 5.36 -3.35 -4.44
C PRO A 134 5.94 -4.38 -5.42
N LYS A 135 7.11 -4.09 -6.00
CA LYS A 135 7.80 -5.00 -6.92
C LYS A 135 8.30 -6.26 -6.20
N ALA A 136 8.84 -6.10 -4.99
CA ALA A 136 9.27 -7.21 -4.14
C ALA A 136 8.08 -8.07 -3.70
N ILE A 137 6.95 -7.44 -3.35
CA ILE A 137 5.68 -8.14 -3.07
C ILE A 137 5.26 -8.99 -4.28
N ARG A 138 5.20 -8.39 -5.48
CA ARG A 138 4.80 -9.13 -6.69
C ARG A 138 5.69 -10.34 -6.93
N ASN A 139 7.01 -10.16 -6.90
CA ASN A 139 7.97 -11.26 -7.10
C ASN A 139 7.78 -12.38 -6.07
N TYR A 140 7.50 -12.05 -4.81
CA TYR A 140 7.22 -13.04 -3.78
C TYR A 140 5.91 -13.81 -4.03
N LEU A 141 4.85 -13.10 -4.44
CA LEU A 141 3.53 -13.69 -4.73
C LEU A 141 3.52 -14.54 -6.01
N GLU A 142 4.39 -14.25 -6.97
CA GLU A 142 4.60 -15.08 -8.17
C GLU A 142 5.06 -16.50 -7.79
N GLU A 143 5.92 -16.61 -6.78
CA GLU A 143 6.47 -17.88 -6.30
C GLU A 143 5.57 -18.53 -5.23
N ARG A 144 4.90 -17.73 -4.39
CA ARG A 144 3.98 -18.18 -3.32
C ARG A 144 2.53 -17.92 -3.68
N ARG A 145 2.02 -18.71 -4.62
CA ARG A 145 0.62 -18.61 -5.10
C ARG A 145 -0.43 -18.87 -4.00
N ASP A 146 -0.09 -19.68 -3.00
CA ASP A 146 -0.92 -19.91 -1.81
C ASP A 146 -1.22 -18.61 -1.05
N ILE A 147 -0.21 -17.76 -0.88
CA ILE A 147 -0.32 -16.46 -0.23
C ILE A 147 -1.07 -15.46 -1.12
N LEU A 148 -0.85 -15.51 -2.44
CA LEU A 148 -1.58 -14.67 -3.41
C LEU A 148 -3.09 -14.92 -3.33
N VAL A 149 -3.51 -16.19 -3.31
CA VAL A 149 -4.92 -16.57 -3.20
C VAL A 149 -5.53 -15.99 -1.92
N GLU A 150 -4.87 -16.18 -0.78
CA GLU A 150 -5.37 -15.64 0.49
C GLU A 150 -5.39 -14.11 0.51
N LEU A 151 -4.38 -13.46 -0.09
CA LEU A 151 -4.30 -11.99 -0.19
C LEU A 151 -5.46 -11.40 -0.98
N VAL A 152 -5.88 -12.05 -2.07
CA VAL A 152 -7.07 -11.66 -2.83
C VAL A 152 -8.34 -11.95 -2.02
N ASN A 153 -8.41 -13.10 -1.35
CA ASN A 153 -9.57 -13.50 -0.54
C ASN A 153 -9.86 -12.54 0.63
N ILE A 154 -8.85 -11.97 1.28
CA ILE A 154 -9.08 -11.00 2.36
C ILE A 154 -9.63 -9.65 1.85
N GLN A 155 -9.54 -9.38 0.54
CA GLN A 155 -10.10 -8.16 -0.03
C GLN A 155 -11.63 -8.16 -0.01
N ARG A 156 -12.19 -6.96 0.14
CA ARG A 156 -13.64 -6.71 0.12
C ARG A 156 -13.98 -5.82 -1.07
N TYR A 157 -14.87 -6.31 -1.93
CA TYR A 157 -15.34 -5.62 -3.15
C TYR A 157 -16.86 -5.39 -3.16
N HIS A 158 -17.52 -5.50 -2.00
CA HIS A 158 -18.97 -5.39 -1.89
C HIS A 158 -19.47 -4.01 -2.35
N GLY A 159 -20.43 -3.99 -3.29
CA GLY A 159 -21.01 -2.79 -3.86
C GLY A 159 -20.04 -1.94 -4.69
N MET A 160 -18.84 -2.44 -4.99
CA MET A 160 -17.85 -1.68 -5.77
C MET A 160 -18.10 -1.83 -7.26
N PHE A 161 -18.03 -0.71 -7.99
CA PHE A 161 -18.00 -0.73 -9.45
C PHE A 161 -16.74 -1.41 -9.96
N LEU A 162 -16.83 -2.19 -11.05
CA LEU A 162 -15.76 -3.06 -11.51
C LEU A 162 -14.41 -2.33 -11.74
N PRO A 163 -14.34 -1.20 -12.46
CA PRO A 163 -13.12 -0.39 -12.56
C PRO A 163 -12.52 0.02 -11.21
N ALA A 164 -13.36 0.41 -10.23
CA ALA A 164 -12.89 0.83 -8.91
C ALA A 164 -12.33 -0.36 -8.11
N ALA A 165 -12.98 -1.53 -8.19
CA ALA A 165 -12.49 -2.77 -7.61
C ALA A 165 -11.15 -3.19 -8.22
N LEU A 166 -11.00 -3.05 -9.54
CA LEU A 166 -9.77 -3.37 -10.26
C LEU A 166 -8.62 -2.42 -9.91
N ARG A 167 -8.89 -1.11 -9.73
CA ARG A 167 -7.90 -0.16 -9.19
C ARG A 167 -7.45 -0.54 -7.79
N LYS A 168 -8.39 -0.94 -6.93
CA LYS A 168 -8.09 -1.39 -5.56
C LYS A 168 -7.18 -2.62 -5.57
N LEU A 169 -7.41 -3.58 -6.46
CA LEU A 169 -6.52 -4.72 -6.67
C LEU A 169 -5.10 -4.27 -7.03
N PHE A 170 -4.96 -3.43 -8.06
CA PHE A 170 -3.64 -3.00 -8.54
C PHE A 170 -2.92 -2.00 -7.63
N HIS A 171 -3.63 -1.36 -6.70
CA HIS A 171 -3.01 -0.57 -5.64
C HIS A 171 -2.26 -1.45 -4.63
N MET A 172 -2.79 -2.65 -4.39
CA MET A 172 -2.22 -3.63 -3.47
C MET A 172 -1.13 -4.47 -4.15
N ILE A 173 -1.41 -5.02 -5.32
CA ILE A 173 -0.50 -5.87 -6.09
C ILE A 173 -0.15 -5.13 -7.38
N GLU A 174 1.11 -4.77 -7.54
CA GLU A 174 1.54 -4.14 -8.79
C GLU A 174 1.32 -5.11 -9.96
N PRO A 175 0.74 -4.68 -11.09
CA PRO A 175 0.65 -5.54 -12.26
C PRO A 175 2.05 -5.92 -12.77
N PRO A 176 2.18 -7.04 -13.48
CA PRO A 176 3.43 -7.37 -14.14
C PRO A 176 3.75 -6.37 -15.26
N GLU A 177 5.04 -6.14 -15.52
CA GLU A 177 5.51 -5.21 -16.57
C GLU A 177 5.12 -5.71 -17.98
N GLN A 178 5.00 -7.03 -18.15
CA GLN A 178 4.57 -7.68 -19.38
C GLN A 178 3.30 -8.48 -19.13
N ARG A 179 2.45 -8.59 -20.16
CA ARG A 179 1.32 -9.53 -20.11
C ARG A 179 1.86 -10.96 -20.08
N GLY A 180 1.24 -11.80 -19.27
CA GLY A 180 1.60 -13.20 -19.16
C GLY A 180 0.69 -13.90 -18.15
N GLU A 181 0.98 -15.19 -17.95
CA GLU A 181 0.14 -16.11 -17.17
C GLU A 181 -0.15 -15.63 -15.74
N TYR A 182 0.76 -14.85 -15.13
CA TYR A 182 0.55 -14.29 -13.81
C TYR A 182 -0.62 -13.29 -13.76
N LEU A 183 -0.73 -12.41 -14.77
CA LEU A 183 -1.85 -11.46 -14.83
C LEU A 183 -3.17 -12.20 -15.00
N ASP A 184 -3.20 -13.21 -15.86
CA ASP A 184 -4.40 -14.00 -16.14
C ASP A 184 -4.85 -14.73 -14.86
N SER A 185 -3.92 -15.39 -14.17
CA SER A 185 -4.16 -16.04 -12.87
C SER A 185 -4.67 -15.06 -11.81
N LEU A 186 -4.09 -13.85 -11.76
CA LEU A 186 -4.51 -12.79 -10.83
C LEU A 186 -5.94 -12.32 -11.11
N LEU A 187 -6.30 -12.14 -12.39
CA LEU A 187 -7.64 -11.74 -12.80
C LEU A 187 -8.67 -12.83 -12.55
N GLU A 188 -8.32 -14.11 -12.74
CA GLU A 188 -9.19 -15.23 -12.35
C GLU A 188 -9.51 -15.22 -10.85
N LEU A 189 -8.49 -15.05 -10.00
CA LEU A 189 -8.69 -14.96 -8.54
C LEU A 189 -9.52 -13.74 -8.17
N PHE A 190 -9.24 -12.59 -8.78
CA PHE A 190 -9.98 -11.36 -8.55
C PHE A 190 -11.45 -11.48 -8.93
N THR A 191 -11.77 -12.00 -10.12
CA THR A 191 -13.15 -12.11 -10.61
C THR A 191 -13.97 -13.09 -9.78
N ARG A 192 -13.39 -14.23 -9.37
CA ARG A 192 -14.01 -15.14 -8.39
C ARG A 192 -14.35 -14.41 -7.09
N ARG A 193 -13.39 -13.66 -6.55
CA ARG A 193 -13.59 -12.92 -5.30
C ARG A 193 -14.61 -11.79 -5.46
N PHE A 194 -14.62 -11.13 -6.61
CA PHE A 194 -15.58 -10.07 -6.91
C PHE A 194 -17.01 -10.60 -6.91
N LEU A 195 -17.26 -11.75 -7.54
CA LEU A 195 -18.58 -12.41 -7.53
C LEU A 195 -18.97 -12.88 -6.12
N GLN A 196 -18.05 -13.47 -5.36
CA GLN A 196 -18.31 -13.83 -3.95
C GLN A 196 -18.71 -12.62 -3.09
N CYS A 197 -18.15 -11.44 -3.37
CA CYS A 197 -18.51 -10.21 -2.67
C CYS A 197 -19.82 -9.59 -3.18
N ASN A 198 -20.27 -9.94 -4.39
CA ASN A 198 -21.42 -9.35 -5.07
C ASN A 198 -22.28 -10.48 -5.66
N PRO A 199 -23.00 -11.25 -4.82
CA PRO A 199 -23.79 -12.40 -5.28
C PRO A 199 -24.92 -12.01 -6.25
N ASP A 200 -25.38 -10.77 -6.21
CA ASP A 200 -26.43 -10.24 -7.10
C ASP A 200 -25.90 -9.83 -8.48
N CYS A 201 -24.58 -9.97 -8.71
CA CYS A 201 -23.97 -9.69 -10.01
C CYS A 201 -24.41 -10.73 -11.04
N GLN A 202 -25.13 -10.29 -12.06
CA GLN A 202 -25.67 -11.15 -13.13
C GLN A 202 -24.63 -11.56 -14.18
N LEU A 203 -23.39 -11.07 -14.07
CA LEU A 203 -22.31 -11.36 -15.01
C LEU A 203 -21.61 -12.67 -14.65
N SER A 204 -21.35 -13.50 -15.65
CA SER A 204 -20.48 -14.67 -15.52
C SER A 204 -19.03 -14.29 -15.21
N GLN A 205 -18.29 -15.22 -14.59
CA GLN A 205 -16.86 -15.02 -14.30
C GLN A 205 -16.06 -14.75 -15.59
N ASP A 206 -16.34 -15.50 -16.66
CA ASP A 206 -15.65 -15.35 -17.94
C ASP A 206 -15.88 -13.97 -18.56
N THR A 207 -17.13 -13.48 -18.50
CA THR A 207 -17.46 -12.10 -18.91
C THR A 207 -16.67 -11.07 -18.10
N LEU A 208 -16.59 -11.23 -16.78
CA LEU A 208 -15.80 -10.33 -15.94
C LEU A 208 -14.30 -10.35 -16.27
N ILE A 209 -13.73 -11.51 -16.60
CA ILE A 209 -12.32 -11.63 -17.01
C ILE A 209 -12.10 -10.84 -18.30
N ILE A 210 -12.96 -11.03 -19.31
CA ILE A 210 -12.90 -10.29 -20.59
C ILE A 210 -13.01 -8.78 -20.34
N LEU A 211 -13.94 -8.35 -19.48
CA LEU A 211 -14.08 -6.94 -19.10
C LEU A 211 -12.82 -6.41 -18.42
N CYS A 212 -12.23 -7.14 -17.47
CA CYS A 212 -11.00 -6.72 -16.79
C CYS A 212 -9.84 -6.53 -17.78
N HIS A 213 -9.62 -7.48 -18.70
CA HIS A 213 -8.60 -7.34 -19.74
C HIS A 213 -8.85 -6.11 -20.63
N SER A 214 -10.10 -5.91 -21.02
CA SER A 214 -10.51 -4.80 -21.87
C SER A 214 -10.35 -3.44 -21.20
N LEU A 215 -10.61 -3.37 -19.88
CA LEU A 215 -10.38 -2.17 -19.09
C LEU A 215 -8.89 -1.85 -18.95
N ILE A 216 -8.06 -2.87 -18.70
CA ILE A 216 -6.59 -2.69 -18.65
C ILE A 216 -6.08 -2.17 -20.00
N LEU A 217 -6.52 -2.79 -21.09
CA LEU A 217 -6.21 -2.37 -22.46
C LEU A 217 -6.60 -0.91 -22.74
N LEU A 218 -7.85 -0.56 -22.42
CA LEU A 218 -8.37 0.81 -22.55
C LEU A 218 -7.55 1.79 -21.72
N SER A 219 -7.18 1.42 -20.48
CA SER A 219 -6.41 2.30 -19.61
C SER A 219 -5.02 2.62 -20.16
N VAL A 220 -4.35 1.63 -20.76
CA VAL A 220 -3.05 1.80 -21.43
C VAL A 220 -3.23 2.64 -22.70
N ASP A 221 -4.28 2.39 -23.48
CA ASP A 221 -4.60 3.15 -24.70
C ASP A 221 -4.77 4.64 -24.40
N LEU A 222 -5.64 4.99 -23.43
CA LEU A 222 -5.95 6.36 -23.07
C LEU A 222 -4.77 7.10 -22.43
N SER A 223 -3.96 6.42 -21.63
CA SER A 223 -2.85 7.03 -20.87
C SER A 223 -1.53 7.14 -21.65
N SER A 224 -1.29 6.25 -22.62
CA SER A 224 0.00 6.14 -23.28
C SER A 224 0.22 7.26 -24.31
N PRO A 225 1.29 8.07 -24.23
CA PRO A 225 1.58 9.11 -25.24
C PRO A 225 1.92 8.53 -26.61
N LYS A 226 2.25 7.23 -26.68
CA LYS A 226 2.57 6.54 -27.94
C LYS A 226 1.35 6.32 -28.83
N VAL A 227 0.16 6.26 -28.23
CA VAL A 227 -1.10 6.08 -28.97
C VAL A 227 -1.62 7.45 -29.38
N LYS A 228 -1.54 7.76 -30.68
CA LYS A 228 -2.01 9.02 -31.26
C LYS A 228 -3.53 9.09 -31.36
N THR A 229 -4.16 8.00 -31.79
CA THR A 229 -5.62 7.88 -31.96
C THR A 229 -6.18 7.05 -30.82
N LYS A 230 -6.80 7.72 -29.85
CA LYS A 230 -7.40 7.07 -28.68
C LYS A 230 -8.69 6.36 -29.05
N MET A 231 -8.93 5.21 -28.44
CA MET A 231 -10.19 4.49 -28.57
C MET A 231 -11.34 5.34 -28.00
N THR A 232 -12.36 5.57 -28.80
CA THR A 232 -13.56 6.30 -28.40
C THR A 232 -14.52 5.42 -27.60
N LYS A 233 -15.43 6.03 -26.83
CA LYS A 233 -16.49 5.31 -26.10
C LYS A 233 -17.30 4.39 -27.01
N ARG A 234 -17.64 4.89 -28.21
CA ARG A 234 -18.42 4.14 -29.20
C ARG A 234 -17.68 2.92 -29.72
N GLU A 235 -16.38 3.04 -29.97
CA GLU A 235 -15.53 1.91 -30.38
C GLU A 235 -15.38 0.88 -29.26
N PHE A 236 -15.16 1.32 -28.03
CA PHE A 236 -15.06 0.43 -26.87
C PHE A 236 -16.34 -0.40 -26.67
N ILE A 237 -17.51 0.24 -26.72
CA ILE A 237 -18.81 -0.44 -26.67
C ILE A 237 -18.96 -1.44 -27.83
N LYS A 238 -18.62 -1.02 -29.05
CA LYS A 238 -18.70 -1.89 -30.24
C LYS A 238 -17.83 -3.14 -30.09
N ASN A 239 -16.61 -2.99 -29.57
CA ASN A 239 -15.65 -4.08 -29.40
C ASN A 239 -16.13 -5.13 -28.37
N LEU A 240 -16.82 -4.68 -27.31
CA LEU A 240 -17.28 -5.57 -26.25
C LEU A 240 -18.65 -6.21 -26.53
N ARG A 241 -19.52 -5.55 -27.31
CA ARG A 241 -20.89 -6.03 -27.55
C ARG A 241 -20.98 -7.46 -28.11
N GLY A 242 -19.97 -7.90 -28.87
CA GLY A 242 -19.94 -9.25 -29.45
C GLY A 242 -19.54 -10.35 -28.47
N VAL A 243 -18.88 -10.00 -27.37
CA VAL A 243 -18.26 -10.96 -26.43
C VAL A 243 -18.86 -10.91 -25.03
N THR A 244 -19.52 -9.81 -24.66
CA THR A 244 -20.17 -9.63 -23.34
C THR A 244 -21.68 -9.39 -23.50
N GLN A 245 -22.42 -10.41 -23.92
CA GLN A 245 -23.87 -10.30 -24.20
C GLN A 245 -24.71 -10.05 -22.94
N GLU A 246 -24.22 -10.51 -21.79
CA GLU A 246 -24.85 -10.32 -20.47
C GLU A 246 -24.78 -8.87 -19.97
N CYS A 247 -23.99 -8.02 -20.61
CA CYS A 247 -23.65 -6.69 -20.13
C CYS A 247 -24.39 -5.60 -20.92
N SER A 248 -25.03 -4.67 -20.21
CA SER A 248 -25.75 -3.56 -20.87
C SER A 248 -24.78 -2.57 -21.53
N VAL A 249 -25.25 -1.92 -22.60
CA VAL A 249 -24.45 -0.92 -23.32
C VAL A 249 -24.12 0.27 -22.42
N GLU A 250 -25.05 0.64 -21.54
CA GLU A 250 -24.90 1.69 -20.54
C GLU A 250 -23.78 1.34 -19.57
N TYR A 251 -23.75 0.12 -19.03
CA TYR A 251 -22.71 -0.32 -18.09
C TYR A 251 -21.32 -0.32 -18.73
N ILE A 252 -21.20 -0.78 -19.99
CA ILE A 252 -19.94 -0.72 -20.74
C ILE A 252 -19.50 0.73 -20.96
N GLY A 253 -20.45 1.60 -21.30
CA GLY A 253 -20.19 3.04 -21.44
C GLY A 253 -19.75 3.69 -20.14
N ASP A 254 -20.37 3.34 -19.03
CA ASP A 254 -20.06 3.87 -17.70
C ASP A 254 -18.66 3.49 -17.23
N MET A 255 -18.20 2.30 -17.62
CA MET A 255 -16.82 1.86 -17.36
C MET A 255 -15.82 2.67 -18.19
N TYR A 256 -16.11 2.94 -19.46
CA TYR A 256 -15.27 3.80 -20.29
C TYR A 256 -15.12 5.20 -19.67
N ASP A 257 -16.25 5.81 -19.28
CA ASP A 257 -16.25 7.15 -18.68
C ASP A 257 -15.47 7.16 -17.37
N ASP A 258 -15.55 6.09 -16.57
CA ASP A 258 -14.77 5.96 -15.35
C ASP A 258 -13.26 5.91 -15.62
N ILE A 259 -12.79 5.14 -16.61
CA ILE A 259 -11.37 5.11 -16.97
C ILE A 259 -10.92 6.47 -17.51
N TYR A 260 -11.75 7.11 -18.33
CA TYR A 260 -11.46 8.42 -18.90
C TYR A 260 -11.33 9.51 -17.82
N LEU A 261 -12.22 9.52 -16.83
CA LEU A 261 -12.26 10.55 -15.77
C LEU A 261 -11.27 10.28 -14.64
N SER A 262 -11.22 9.04 -14.15
CA SER A 262 -10.42 8.66 -12.97
C SER A 262 -8.97 8.28 -13.33
N GLY A 263 -8.69 8.05 -14.62
CA GLY A 263 -7.35 7.75 -15.13
C GLY A 263 -6.97 6.27 -15.09
N HIS A 264 -5.67 6.03 -15.21
CA HIS A 264 -5.07 4.68 -15.36
C HIS A 264 -5.45 3.74 -14.21
N ILE A 265 -5.69 2.47 -14.53
CA ILE A 265 -6.20 1.51 -13.53
C ILE A 265 -5.09 1.07 -12.56
N ALA A 266 -3.86 0.92 -13.06
CA ALA A 266 -2.69 0.63 -12.24
C ALA A 266 -1.83 1.89 -12.12
N VAL A 267 -2.17 2.80 -11.21
CA VAL A 267 -1.39 4.03 -11.01
C VAL A 267 -0.07 3.66 -10.29
N PRO A 268 1.11 4.01 -10.86
CA PRO A 268 2.37 3.78 -10.17
C PRO A 268 2.42 4.55 -8.85
N LYS A 269 2.77 3.87 -7.74
CA LYS A 269 2.96 4.54 -6.45
C LYS A 269 4.04 5.63 -6.59
N GLY A 270 3.71 6.88 -6.24
CA GLY A 270 4.62 8.04 -6.34
C GLY A 270 4.25 9.11 -7.36
N LYS A 271 3.25 8.87 -8.22
CA LYS A 271 2.63 9.93 -9.04
C LYS A 271 1.29 10.31 -8.42
N CYS A 272 1.20 11.50 -7.82
CA CYS A 272 -0.08 12.08 -7.43
C CYS A 272 -0.97 12.17 -8.67
N SER A 273 -2.03 11.37 -8.73
CA SER A 273 -3.15 11.69 -9.60
C SER A 273 -3.77 12.97 -9.06
N LYS A 274 -3.83 14.02 -9.88
CA LYS A 274 -4.64 15.19 -9.52
C LYS A 274 -6.08 14.68 -9.31
N PRO A 275 -6.72 14.93 -8.16
CA PRO A 275 -8.13 14.61 -8.05
C PRO A 275 -8.87 15.36 -9.18
N PRO A 276 -9.86 14.72 -9.84
CA PRO A 276 -10.64 15.41 -10.85
C PRO A 276 -11.24 16.68 -10.25
N ALA A 277 -11.19 17.78 -11.00
CA ALA A 277 -11.60 19.11 -10.54
C ALA A 277 -13.09 19.22 -10.16
N PHE A 278 -13.87 18.17 -10.37
CA PHE A 278 -15.28 18.10 -10.03
C PHE A 278 -15.60 16.77 -9.33
N PRO A 279 -16.21 16.80 -8.12
CA PRO A 279 -16.83 15.63 -7.55
C PRO A 279 -18.12 15.35 -8.34
N PHE A 280 -18.05 14.46 -9.33
CA PHE A 280 -19.26 13.92 -9.95
C PHE A 280 -19.72 12.71 -9.13
N GLU A 281 -20.61 12.94 -8.17
CA GLU A 281 -21.38 11.85 -7.56
C GLU A 281 -22.37 11.32 -8.60
N ARG A 282 -22.15 10.08 -9.07
CA ARG A 282 -23.08 9.43 -10.00
C ARG A 282 -24.38 9.08 -9.27
N PRO A 283 -25.56 9.40 -9.81
CA PRO A 283 -26.86 9.04 -9.21
C PRO A 283 -27.18 7.53 -9.28
N TYR A 284 -26.36 6.71 -9.93
CA TYR A 284 -26.63 5.29 -10.18
C TYR A 284 -25.98 4.31 -9.20
N GLY A 285 -25.53 4.76 -8.03
CA GLY A 285 -25.09 3.88 -6.92
C GLY A 285 -26.20 2.99 -6.32
N LYS A 286 -27.38 2.91 -6.94
CA LYS A 286 -28.55 2.14 -6.48
C LYS A 286 -28.99 1.02 -7.42
N ILE A 287 -28.14 0.57 -8.35
CA ILE A 287 -28.51 -0.59 -9.20
C ILE A 287 -28.46 -1.91 -8.39
N PHE A 288 -27.83 -1.93 -7.21
CA PHE A 288 -27.75 -3.11 -6.32
C PHE A 288 -28.66 -3.04 -5.08
N LEU A 289 -29.65 -2.14 -5.05
CA LEU A 289 -30.64 -2.11 -3.97
C LEU A 289 -32.05 -1.93 -4.55
N ALA A 290 -32.59 -3.00 -5.09
CA ALA A 290 -34.04 -3.16 -5.22
C ALA A 290 -34.40 -4.65 -5.09
N ALA A 291 -35.12 -4.93 -3.99
CA ALA A 291 -35.70 -6.19 -3.52
C ALA A 291 -34.74 -7.20 -2.86
#